data_AF-A0A0L7MC71-F1
#
_entry.id   AF-A0A0L7MC71-F1
#
_cell.length_a   1.000
_cell.length_b   1.000
_cell.length_c   1.000
_cell.angle_alpha   90.00
_cell.angle_beta   90.00
_cell.angle_gamma   90.00
#
_symmetry.space_group_name_H-M   'P 1'
#
loop_
_entity.id
_entity.type
_entity.pdbx_description
1 polymer ?
#
loop_
_entity_poly.entity_id
_entity_poly.type
_entity_poly.pdbx_seq_one_letter_code
_entity_poly.pdbx_strand_id
1 'polypeptide(L)'
;MALKDRIQALIDAGFTRTEIAKAAKKSQSAVTQWLSGDTKELKSDSAAGIQAVTGFSAVWLATGNGPRLAAEASNVALGPNMGGTVPLLSSVQAGNPKELVNNYSPMASDAEQIPTAVPVRQYTFALRVEGDSMEPDFKEGMVIIVEPDLEPLPNDFVIAKNGSEESTFKQLVKDGADWYLKPLNERYPMKTFTSDMKIVGVVRAVERRFR
;
A
#
# COMPACT_ATOMS: atom_id res chain seq x y z
N MET A 1 16.21 -23.27 34.76
CA MET A 1 15.62 -22.14 35.51
C MET A 1 14.32 -22.60 36.13
N ALA A 2 14.12 -22.44 37.44
CA ALA A 2 12.92 -22.91 38.11
C ALA A 2 11.76 -21.92 37.94
N LEU A 3 10.51 -22.38 38.14
CA LEU A 3 9.33 -21.52 38.05
C LEU A 3 9.42 -20.30 38.99
N LYS A 4 9.91 -20.50 40.22
CA LYS A 4 10.12 -19.42 41.19
C LYS A 4 10.98 -18.29 40.62
N ASP A 5 12.05 -18.63 39.90
CA ASP A 5 12.99 -17.64 39.35
C ASP A 5 12.32 -16.83 38.24
N ARG A 6 11.42 -17.48 37.47
CA ARG A 6 10.67 -16.85 36.39
C ARG A 6 9.58 -15.91 36.89
N ILE A 7 8.89 -16.29 37.96
CA ILE A 7 7.89 -15.42 38.61
C ILE A 7 8.58 -14.28 39.36
N GLN A 8 9.73 -14.52 40.00
CA GLN A 8 10.53 -13.46 40.63
C GLN A 8 10.97 -12.41 39.61
N ALA A 9 11.38 -12.84 38.42
CA ALA A 9 11.72 -11.97 37.31
C ALA A 9 10.58 -11.03 36.84
N LEU A 10 9.31 -11.32 37.15
CA LEU A 10 8.18 -10.41 36.90
C LEU A 10 8.05 -9.37 38.02
N ILE A 11 8.27 -9.79 39.27
CA ILE A 11 8.28 -8.87 40.42
C ILE A 11 9.43 -7.86 40.27
N ASP A 12 10.60 -8.33 39.88
CA ASP A 12 11.78 -7.48 39.65
C ASP A 12 11.56 -6.49 38.49
N ALA A 13 10.67 -6.82 37.56
CA ALA A 13 10.25 -5.94 36.47
C ALA A 13 9.13 -4.95 36.88
N GLY A 14 8.71 -4.94 38.15
CA GLY A 14 7.75 -4.01 38.70
C GLY A 14 6.29 -4.50 38.75
N PHE A 15 6.00 -5.73 38.31
CA PHE A 15 4.64 -6.29 38.40
C PHE A 15 4.32 -6.75 39.80
N THR A 16 3.15 -6.41 40.31
CA THR A 16 2.68 -6.84 41.63
C THR A 16 2.14 -8.26 41.60
N ARG A 17 2.16 -8.95 42.74
CA ARG A 17 1.55 -10.29 42.89
C ARG A 17 0.07 -10.29 42.55
N THR A 18 -0.62 -9.18 42.81
CA THR A 18 -2.04 -8.97 42.46
C THR A 18 -2.26 -8.97 40.96
N GLU A 19 -1.42 -8.26 40.21
CA GLU A 19 -1.51 -8.18 38.75
C GLU A 19 -1.21 -9.54 38.10
N ILE A 20 -0.19 -10.24 38.58
CA ILE A 20 0.17 -11.59 38.10
C ILE A 20 -0.98 -12.56 38.38
N ALA A 21 -1.57 -12.54 39.58
CA ALA A 21 -2.69 -13.39 39.96
C ALA A 21 -3.93 -13.13 39.08
N LYS A 22 -4.27 -11.85 38.88
CA LYS A 22 -5.39 -11.43 38.03
C LYS A 22 -5.18 -11.87 36.58
N ALA A 23 -3.99 -11.66 36.04
CA ALA A 23 -3.62 -12.06 34.68
C ALA A 23 -3.71 -13.59 34.49
N ALA A 24 -3.24 -14.35 35.48
CA ALA A 24 -3.28 -15.81 35.47
C ALA A 24 -4.66 -16.42 35.76
N LYS A 25 -5.67 -15.61 36.12
CA LYS A 25 -6.97 -16.04 36.66
C LYS A 25 -6.82 -16.96 37.88
N LYS A 26 -5.93 -16.60 38.82
CA LYS A 26 -5.64 -17.32 40.06
C LYS A 26 -5.71 -16.40 41.28
N SER A 27 -5.63 -16.98 42.47
CA SER A 27 -5.52 -16.23 43.72
C SER A 27 -4.08 -15.74 43.96
N GLN A 28 -3.90 -14.69 44.75
CA GLN A 28 -2.56 -14.22 45.16
C GLN A 28 -1.79 -15.30 45.93
N SER A 29 -2.49 -16.15 46.70
CA SER A 29 -1.89 -17.30 47.38
C SER A 29 -1.25 -18.29 46.41
N ALA A 30 -1.80 -18.48 45.21
CA ALA A 30 -1.19 -19.33 44.20
C ALA A 30 0.14 -18.75 43.71
N VAL A 31 0.21 -17.43 43.53
CA VAL A 31 1.47 -16.73 43.17
C VAL A 31 2.51 -16.88 44.28
N THR A 32 2.10 -16.82 45.55
CA THR A 32 3.00 -17.09 46.68
C THR A 32 3.53 -18.52 46.66
N GLN A 33 2.70 -19.51 46.34
CA GLN A 33 3.12 -20.92 46.18
C GLN A 33 4.07 -21.13 44.98
N TRP A 34 3.96 -20.31 43.92
CA TRP A 34 4.91 -20.35 42.82
C TRP A 34 6.27 -19.79 43.22
N LEU A 35 6.29 -18.76 44.08
CA LEU A 35 7.51 -18.14 44.60
C LEU A 35 8.19 -18.98 45.70
N SER A 36 7.43 -19.75 46.50
CA SER A 36 8.00 -20.68 47.49
C SER A 36 8.68 -21.89 46.84
N GLY A 37 8.34 -22.20 45.60
CA GLY A 37 8.87 -23.36 44.86
C GLY A 37 8.07 -24.65 45.08
N ASP A 38 6.92 -24.57 45.77
CA ASP A 38 6.02 -25.72 45.96
C ASP A 38 5.40 -26.18 44.63
N THR A 39 5.25 -25.25 43.69
CA THR A 39 4.78 -25.54 42.33
C THR A 39 5.95 -25.54 41.35
N LYS A 40 6.10 -26.64 40.60
CA LYS A 40 7.18 -26.79 39.62
C LYS A 40 6.81 -26.32 38.21
N GLU A 41 5.52 -26.34 37.88
CA GLU A 41 5.02 -26.09 36.53
C GLU A 41 3.87 -25.10 36.51
N LEU A 42 3.87 -24.23 35.50
CA LEU A 42 2.81 -23.26 35.26
C LEU A 42 1.93 -23.76 34.12
N LYS A 43 0.61 -23.81 34.35
CA LYS A 43 -0.35 -24.20 33.31
C LYS A 43 -0.31 -23.20 32.14
N SER A 44 -0.47 -23.72 30.92
CA SER A 44 -0.49 -22.94 29.67
C SER A 44 -1.41 -21.73 29.73
N ASP A 45 -2.62 -21.91 30.27
CA ASP A 45 -3.64 -20.85 30.33
C ASP A 45 -3.22 -19.69 31.25
N SER A 46 -2.56 -20.02 32.37
CA SER A 46 -2.01 -19.02 33.29
C SER A 46 -0.81 -18.31 32.67
N ALA A 47 0.05 -19.03 31.94
CA ALA A 47 1.19 -18.44 31.24
C ALA A 47 0.74 -17.47 30.12
N ALA A 48 -0.28 -17.85 29.34
CA ALA A 48 -0.84 -17.01 28.28
C ALA A 48 -1.50 -15.73 28.85
N GLY A 49 -2.26 -15.87 29.94
CA GLY A 49 -2.87 -14.73 30.63
C GLY A 49 -1.82 -13.75 31.18
N ILE A 50 -0.74 -14.27 31.77
CA ILE A 50 0.38 -13.45 32.24
C ILE A 50 1.07 -12.73 31.06
N GLN A 51 1.36 -13.43 29.95
CA GLN A 51 1.98 -12.81 28.77
C GLN A 51 1.20 -11.60 28.27
N ALA A 52 -0.13 -11.71 28.21
CA ALA A 52 -0.98 -10.63 27.70
C ALA A 52 -0.91 -9.33 28.54
N VAL A 53 -0.54 -9.43 29.82
CA VAL A 53 -0.47 -8.28 30.74
C VAL A 53 0.96 -7.80 30.93
N THR A 54 1.93 -8.72 30.98
CA THR A 54 3.31 -8.38 31.35
C THR A 54 4.27 -8.32 30.18
N GLY A 55 3.88 -8.83 29.00
CA GLY A 55 4.77 -8.96 27.84
C GLY A 55 5.81 -10.08 27.98
N PHE A 56 5.85 -10.81 29.10
CA PHE A 56 6.74 -11.95 29.26
C PHE A 56 6.22 -13.16 28.48
N SER A 57 7.11 -13.82 27.74
CA SER A 57 6.74 -14.98 26.91
C SER A 57 6.09 -16.08 27.75
N ALA A 58 4.92 -16.54 27.34
CA ALA A 58 4.21 -17.67 27.94
C ALA A 58 5.04 -18.96 27.85
N VAL A 59 5.78 -19.14 26.75
CA VAL A 59 6.69 -20.27 26.54
C VAL A 59 7.83 -20.22 27.56
N TRP A 60 8.41 -19.04 27.77
CA TRP A 60 9.46 -18.83 28.76
C TRP A 60 8.93 -19.04 30.17
N LEU A 61 7.77 -18.48 30.52
CA LEU A 61 7.12 -18.64 31.82
C LEU A 61 6.81 -20.11 32.17
N ALA A 62 6.36 -20.90 31.20
CA ALA A 62 6.00 -22.30 31.40
C ALA A 62 7.24 -23.22 31.46
N THR A 63 8.20 -23.03 30.55
CA THR A 63 9.30 -24.00 30.33
C THR A 63 10.66 -23.49 30.77
N GLY A 64 10.86 -22.17 30.80
CA GLY A 64 12.16 -21.51 31.01
C GLY A 64 13.05 -21.47 29.78
N ASN A 65 12.52 -21.88 28.62
CA ASN A 65 13.22 -21.88 27.34
C ASN A 65 12.72 -20.72 26.46
N GLY A 66 13.57 -20.28 25.53
CA GLY A 66 13.24 -19.22 24.58
C GLY A 66 13.39 -17.80 25.14
N PRO A 67 12.97 -16.78 24.38
CA PRO A 67 13.12 -15.38 24.78
C PRO A 67 12.25 -15.02 25.98
N ARG A 68 12.79 -14.22 26.91
CA ARG A 68 12.12 -13.81 28.17
C ARG A 68 10.88 -12.95 27.91
N LEU A 69 10.95 -12.07 26.92
CA LEU A 69 9.82 -11.27 26.45
C LEU A 69 9.21 -11.94 25.23
N ALA A 70 7.89 -11.88 25.12
CA ALA A 70 7.21 -12.18 23.87
C ALA A 70 7.72 -11.18 22.82
N ALA A 71 8.01 -11.65 21.61
CA ALA A 71 8.25 -10.73 20.51
C ALA A 71 7.03 -9.81 20.43
N GLU A 72 7.25 -8.49 20.50
CA GLU A 72 6.15 -7.55 20.37
C GLU A 72 5.40 -7.89 19.09
N ALA A 73 4.07 -7.99 19.18
CA ALA A 73 3.25 -8.05 17.98
C ALA A 73 3.57 -6.76 17.21
N SER A 74 4.34 -6.90 16.14
CA SER A 74 4.80 -5.80 15.28
C SER A 74 3.64 -4.83 15.09
N ASN A 75 3.78 -3.61 15.63
CA ASN A 75 2.85 -2.51 15.41
C ASN A 75 2.92 -1.97 13.97
N VAL A 76 3.76 -2.58 13.13
CA VAL A 76 3.82 -2.36 11.69
C VAL A 76 2.70 -3.17 11.05
N ALA A 77 1.60 -2.50 10.72
CA ALA A 77 0.71 -3.00 9.68
C ALA A 77 1.46 -2.97 8.35
N LEU A 78 1.30 -4.00 7.52
CA LEU A 78 1.71 -3.90 6.12
C LEU A 78 1.01 -2.67 5.52
N GLY A 79 1.80 -1.67 5.14
CA GLY A 79 1.27 -0.53 4.40
C GLY A 79 0.59 -1.01 3.12
N PRO A 80 -0.29 -0.19 2.50
CA PRO A 80 -0.77 -0.49 1.16
C PRO A 80 0.44 -0.79 0.27
N ASN A 81 0.31 -1.79 -0.59
CA ASN A 81 1.39 -2.24 -1.48
C ASN A 81 1.80 -1.06 -2.37
N MET A 82 2.75 -0.25 -1.90
CA MET A 82 3.17 0.97 -2.58
C MET A 82 3.97 0.54 -3.81
N GLY A 83 3.54 1.07 -4.95
CA GLY A 83 3.98 0.67 -6.27
C GLY A 83 5.48 0.87 -6.54
N GLY A 84 5.91 0.25 -7.63
CA GLY A 84 7.28 0.35 -8.14
C GLY A 84 7.48 1.63 -8.95
N THR A 85 8.29 1.51 -9.99
CA THR A 85 8.51 2.57 -10.95
C THR A 85 7.88 2.21 -12.29
N VAL A 86 7.49 3.22 -13.06
CA VAL A 86 7.02 3.08 -14.43
C VAL A 86 7.84 3.97 -15.37
N PRO A 87 8.04 3.58 -16.64
CA PRO A 87 8.78 4.41 -17.58
C PRO A 87 7.97 5.66 -17.97
N LEU A 88 8.64 6.80 -18.05
CA LEU A 88 8.11 8.03 -18.64
C LEU A 88 8.20 7.95 -20.16
N LEU A 89 7.04 8.01 -20.83
CA LEU A 89 6.94 8.02 -22.29
C LEU A 89 6.71 9.44 -22.81
N SER A 90 7.14 9.68 -24.05
CA SER A 90 6.71 10.86 -24.83
C SER A 90 5.28 10.69 -25.34
N SER A 91 4.64 11.78 -25.79
CA SER A 91 3.29 11.74 -26.37
C SER A 91 3.17 10.79 -27.58
N VAL A 92 4.23 10.66 -28.39
CA VAL A 92 4.30 9.75 -29.54
C VAL A 92 4.42 8.29 -29.06
N GLN A 93 5.32 8.01 -28.11
CA GLN A 93 5.49 6.66 -27.55
C GLN A 93 4.22 6.17 -26.83
N ALA A 94 3.52 7.10 -26.16
CA ALA A 94 2.24 6.83 -25.53
C ALA A 94 1.14 6.49 -26.55
N GLY A 95 1.32 6.69 -27.86
CA GLY A 95 0.39 6.20 -28.88
C GLY A 95 0.32 4.67 -28.93
N ASN A 96 1.41 3.95 -28.63
CA ASN A 96 1.51 2.48 -28.71
C ASN A 96 2.31 1.91 -27.51
N PRO A 97 1.84 2.09 -26.26
CA PRO A 97 2.65 1.80 -25.07
C PRO A 97 2.94 0.30 -24.88
N LYS A 98 2.05 -0.58 -25.37
CA LYS A 98 2.20 -2.03 -25.21
C LYS A 98 3.36 -2.64 -26.01
N GLU A 99 3.88 -1.92 -27.01
CA GLU A 99 5.06 -2.33 -27.78
C GLU A 99 6.37 -1.92 -27.08
N LEU A 100 6.31 -0.94 -26.18
CA LEU A 100 7.47 -0.31 -25.55
C LEU A 100 7.63 -0.64 -24.08
N VAL A 101 6.53 -0.96 -23.39
CA VAL A 101 6.49 -1.15 -21.94
C VAL A 101 6.20 -2.61 -21.62
N ASN A 102 7.00 -3.19 -20.73
CA ASN A 102 6.70 -4.45 -20.08
C ASN A 102 7.31 -4.47 -18.67
N ASN A 103 6.54 -4.04 -17.67
CA ASN A 103 7.01 -3.91 -16.29
C ASN A 103 7.27 -5.27 -15.60
N TYR A 104 6.94 -6.40 -16.22
CA TYR A 104 7.18 -7.74 -15.68
C TYR A 104 8.47 -8.36 -16.19
N SER A 105 9.08 -7.78 -17.22
CA SER A 105 10.39 -8.19 -17.72
C SER A 105 11.38 -7.06 -17.46
N PRO A 106 12.52 -7.30 -16.78
CA PRO A 106 13.55 -6.30 -16.63
C PRO A 106 14.24 -6.06 -17.98
N MET A 107 13.59 -5.31 -18.87
CA MET A 107 14.27 -4.63 -19.95
C MET A 107 14.93 -3.39 -19.36
N ALA A 108 16.23 -3.22 -19.61
CA ALA A 108 16.91 -1.95 -19.40
C ALA A 108 16.27 -0.94 -20.35
N SER A 109 15.24 -0.25 -19.87
CA SER A 109 14.69 0.91 -20.54
C SER A 109 15.54 2.10 -20.16
N ASP A 110 16.11 2.79 -21.15
CA ASP A 110 16.79 4.08 -20.96
C ASP A 110 15.80 5.20 -20.57
N ALA A 111 14.50 4.91 -20.49
CA ALA A 111 13.48 5.87 -20.09
C ALA A 111 13.59 6.24 -18.61
N GLU A 112 13.36 7.52 -18.30
CA GLU A 112 13.23 8.02 -16.94
C GLU A 112 12.18 7.21 -16.17
N GLN A 113 12.55 6.72 -14.99
CA GLN A 113 11.67 5.91 -14.15
C GLN A 113 10.95 6.80 -13.14
N ILE A 114 9.62 6.76 -13.16
CA ILE A 114 8.75 7.54 -12.28
C ILE A 114 8.23 6.64 -11.17
N PRO A 115 8.50 6.93 -9.89
CA PRO A 115 7.90 6.20 -8.79
C PRO A 115 6.39 6.42 -8.77
N THR A 116 5.61 5.45 -8.30
CA THR A 116 4.16 5.63 -8.18
C THR A 116 3.60 4.82 -7.01
N ALA A 117 2.61 5.37 -6.32
CA ALA A 117 1.85 4.64 -5.32
C ALA A 117 0.73 3.76 -5.93
N VAL A 118 0.45 3.92 -7.23
CA VAL A 118 -0.56 3.12 -7.93
C VAL A 118 0.01 1.71 -8.19
N PRO A 119 -0.80 0.63 -8.04
CA PRO A 119 -0.37 -0.70 -8.44
C PRO A 119 0.08 -0.74 -9.90
N VAL A 120 1.34 -1.12 -10.13
CA VAL A 120 1.95 -1.23 -11.45
C VAL A 120 1.55 -2.57 -12.08
N ARG A 121 0.93 -2.50 -13.26
CA ARG A 121 0.63 -3.63 -14.14
C ARG A 121 1.62 -3.69 -15.29
N GLN A 122 1.49 -4.70 -16.15
CA GLN A 122 2.41 -4.99 -17.24
C GLN A 122 2.70 -3.78 -18.14
N TYR A 123 1.69 -2.97 -18.47
CA TYR A 123 1.80 -1.88 -19.43
C TYR A 123 1.62 -0.48 -18.82
N THR A 124 1.58 -0.36 -17.50
CA THR A 124 1.45 0.94 -16.82
C THR A 124 2.63 1.84 -17.17
N PHE A 125 2.38 3.10 -17.51
CA PHE A 125 3.40 4.05 -17.90
C PHE A 125 3.12 5.45 -17.32
N ALA A 126 4.13 6.31 -17.32
CA ALA A 126 3.98 7.71 -16.99
C ALA A 126 4.00 8.57 -18.26
N LEU A 127 3.25 9.67 -18.26
CA LEU A 127 3.24 10.66 -19.34
C LEU A 127 3.33 12.06 -18.74
N ARG A 128 4.09 12.95 -19.38
CA ARG A 128 4.11 14.37 -19.01
C ARG A 128 2.95 15.08 -19.70
N VAL A 129 2.20 15.88 -18.95
CA VAL A 129 1.12 16.71 -19.49
C VAL A 129 1.73 17.81 -20.35
N GLU A 130 1.30 17.89 -21.61
CA GLU A 130 1.72 18.88 -22.59
C GLU A 130 0.57 19.84 -22.92
N GLY A 131 0.87 21.15 -22.96
CA GLY A 131 -0.12 22.20 -23.17
C GLY A 131 -1.10 22.41 -22.00
N ASP A 132 -2.05 23.33 -22.18
CA ASP A 132 -2.94 23.84 -21.13
C ASP A 132 -4.41 23.38 -21.27
N SER A 133 -4.70 22.43 -22.16
CA SER A 133 -6.09 21.98 -22.43
C SER A 133 -6.78 21.31 -21.24
N MET A 134 -6.02 20.87 -20.25
CA MET A 134 -6.51 20.21 -19.03
C MET A 134 -6.34 21.09 -17.77
N GLU A 135 -5.99 22.37 -17.95
CA GLU A 135 -5.98 23.33 -16.85
C GLU A 135 -7.40 23.67 -16.38
N PRO A 136 -7.58 24.05 -15.09
CA PRO A 136 -6.53 24.33 -14.10
C PRO A 136 -6.01 23.09 -13.34
N ASP A 137 -6.65 21.93 -13.51
CA ASP A 137 -6.41 20.76 -12.67
C ASP A 137 -5.16 19.98 -13.08
N PHE A 138 -4.83 19.97 -14.37
CA PHE A 138 -3.62 19.37 -14.89
C PHE A 138 -2.85 20.43 -15.68
N LYS A 139 -1.87 21.03 -15.00
CA LYS A 139 -0.99 22.02 -15.63
C LYS A 139 0.08 21.32 -16.46
N GLU A 140 0.57 22.03 -17.45
CA GLU A 140 1.73 21.61 -18.24
C GLU A 140 2.91 21.23 -17.33
N GLY A 141 3.58 20.13 -17.68
CA GLY A 141 4.73 19.60 -16.96
C GLY A 141 4.40 18.68 -15.79
N MET A 142 3.14 18.58 -15.34
CA MET A 142 2.71 17.55 -14.39
C MET A 142 2.89 16.15 -14.98
N VAL A 143 3.14 15.15 -14.14
CA VAL A 143 3.30 13.76 -14.57
C VAL A 143 2.06 12.98 -14.19
N ILE A 144 1.49 12.23 -15.14
CA ILE A 144 0.32 11.38 -14.92
C ILE A 144 0.69 9.92 -15.08
N ILE A 145 0.05 9.05 -14.32
CA ILE A 145 0.21 7.59 -14.40
C ILE A 145 -0.97 7.02 -15.18
N VAL A 146 -0.69 6.27 -16.24
CA VAL A 146 -1.67 5.78 -17.19
C VAL A 146 -1.66 4.25 -17.19
N GLU A 147 -2.86 3.67 -17.14
CA GLU A 147 -3.07 2.22 -17.18
C GLU A 147 -3.81 1.81 -18.46
N PRO A 148 -3.12 1.15 -19.42
CA PRO A 148 -3.72 0.73 -20.69
C PRO A 148 -4.80 -0.33 -20.62
N ASP A 149 -4.75 -1.22 -19.61
CA ASP A 149 -5.65 -2.38 -19.53
C ASP A 149 -6.91 -2.12 -18.70
N LEU A 150 -7.19 -0.85 -18.36
CA LEU A 150 -8.45 -0.50 -17.72
C LEU A 150 -9.49 -0.11 -18.76
N GLU A 151 -10.69 -0.65 -18.55
CA GLU A 151 -11.88 -0.23 -19.28
C GLU A 151 -12.23 1.21 -18.89
N PRO A 152 -12.30 2.13 -19.86
CA PRO A 152 -12.60 3.52 -19.58
C PRO A 152 -14.08 3.72 -19.27
N LEU A 153 -14.38 4.43 -18.19
CA LEU A 153 -15.73 4.75 -17.75
C LEU A 153 -16.08 6.23 -17.97
N PRO A 154 -17.37 6.60 -17.96
CA PRO A 154 -17.76 8.00 -18.02
C PRO A 154 -17.12 8.82 -16.89
N ASN A 155 -16.61 9.99 -17.24
CA ASN A 155 -15.86 10.94 -16.43
C ASN A 155 -14.41 10.55 -16.11
N ASP A 156 -13.92 9.41 -16.60
CA ASP A 156 -12.50 9.06 -16.48
C ASP A 156 -11.63 10.03 -17.28
N PHE A 157 -10.42 10.21 -16.78
CA PHE A 157 -9.34 10.90 -17.49
C PHE A 157 -8.62 9.88 -18.37
N VAL A 158 -8.48 10.16 -19.66
CA VAL A 158 -8.00 9.19 -20.65
C VAL A 158 -6.94 9.78 -21.56
N ILE A 159 -6.02 8.92 -21.98
CA ILE A 159 -5.18 9.15 -23.15
C ILE A 159 -5.89 8.55 -24.35
N ALA A 160 -6.10 9.34 -25.39
CA ALA A 160 -6.71 8.91 -26.64
C ALA A 160 -5.81 9.26 -27.82
N LYS A 161 -5.89 8.50 -28.90
CA LYS A 161 -5.26 8.82 -30.18
C LYS A 161 -6.30 8.81 -31.29
N ASN A 162 -6.26 9.80 -32.18
CA ASN A 162 -6.88 9.71 -33.51
C ASN A 162 -5.91 9.00 -34.46
N GLY A 163 -6.29 8.63 -35.69
CA GLY A 163 -5.46 7.83 -36.61
C GLY A 163 -4.04 8.33 -36.96
N SER A 164 -3.52 9.38 -36.32
CA SER A 164 -2.10 9.74 -36.24
C SER A 164 -1.39 9.07 -35.04
N GLU A 165 -0.06 9.14 -35.00
CA GLU A 165 0.74 8.58 -33.90
C GLU A 165 0.70 9.43 -32.60
N GLU A 166 0.19 10.66 -32.65
CA GLU A 166 0.12 11.54 -31.48
C GLU A 166 -1.07 11.22 -30.56
N SER A 167 -0.81 11.22 -29.26
CA SER A 167 -1.83 11.03 -28.24
C SER A 167 -2.29 12.35 -27.63
N THR A 168 -3.52 12.39 -27.10
CA THR A 168 -4.11 13.55 -26.42
C THR A 168 -4.70 13.15 -25.07
N PHE A 169 -4.59 14.05 -24.10
CA PHE A 169 -5.12 13.86 -22.76
C PHE A 169 -6.44 14.63 -22.58
N LYS A 170 -7.55 13.93 -22.29
CA LYS A 170 -8.90 14.51 -22.14
C LYS A 170 -9.71 13.77 -21.07
N GLN A 171 -10.83 14.36 -20.64
CA GLN A 171 -11.85 13.65 -19.88
C GLN A 171 -12.82 12.95 -20.84
N LEU A 172 -13.11 11.68 -20.62
CA LEU A 172 -14.09 10.93 -21.38
C LEU A 172 -15.50 11.21 -20.83
N VAL A 173 -16.39 11.74 -21.65
CA VAL A 173 -17.77 12.07 -21.26
C VAL A 173 -18.74 11.29 -22.13
N LYS A 174 -19.83 10.82 -21.53
CA LYS A 174 -20.92 10.18 -22.24
C LYS A 174 -22.17 11.04 -22.12
N ASP A 175 -22.82 11.34 -23.24
CA ASP A 175 -24.13 11.99 -23.29
C ASP A 175 -25.06 11.18 -24.20
N GLY A 176 -26.12 10.63 -23.62
CA GLY A 176 -26.98 9.66 -24.30
C GLY A 176 -26.21 8.46 -24.85
N ALA A 177 -26.22 8.30 -26.17
CA ALA A 177 -25.51 7.24 -26.88
C ALA A 177 -24.10 7.63 -27.31
N ASP A 178 -23.77 8.92 -27.28
CA ASP A 178 -22.56 9.47 -27.84
C ASP A 178 -21.48 9.64 -26.77
N TRP A 179 -20.23 9.51 -27.20
CA TRP A 179 -19.04 9.72 -26.37
C TRP A 179 -18.27 10.94 -26.86
N TYR A 180 -17.61 11.60 -25.93
CA TYR A 180 -16.88 12.84 -26.16
C TYR A 180 -15.57 12.88 -25.38
N LEU A 181 -14.58 13.53 -25.97
CA LEU A 181 -13.35 13.93 -25.33
C LEU A 181 -13.46 15.40 -24.93
N LYS A 182 -13.62 15.63 -23.62
CA LYS A 182 -13.81 16.94 -23.01
C LYS A 182 -12.49 17.46 -22.45
N PRO A 183 -11.95 18.60 -22.93
CA PRO A 183 -10.92 19.35 -22.23
C PRO A 183 -11.49 19.93 -20.92
N LEU A 184 -10.67 20.08 -19.88
CA LEU A 184 -11.09 20.83 -18.68
C LEU A 184 -10.99 22.34 -18.89
N ASN A 185 -10.12 22.79 -19.78
CA ASN A 185 -9.98 24.19 -20.12
C ASN A 185 -11.06 24.59 -21.14
N GLU A 186 -12.00 25.44 -20.70
CA GLU A 186 -13.16 25.87 -21.50
C GLU A 186 -12.81 26.61 -22.80
N ARG A 187 -11.57 27.10 -22.94
CA ARG A 187 -11.08 27.70 -24.19
C ARG A 187 -10.94 26.68 -25.32
N TYR A 188 -10.91 25.40 -25.00
CA TYR A 188 -10.79 24.30 -25.96
C TYR A 188 -12.14 23.64 -26.21
N PRO A 189 -12.51 23.39 -27.48
CA PRO A 189 -13.78 22.74 -27.79
C PRO A 189 -13.74 21.26 -27.38
N MET A 190 -14.89 20.77 -26.94
CA MET A 190 -15.16 19.33 -26.83
C MET A 190 -15.11 18.70 -28.22
N LYS A 191 -14.57 17.48 -28.30
CA LYS A 191 -14.55 16.69 -29.55
C LYS A 191 -15.39 15.44 -29.39
N THR A 192 -16.18 15.10 -30.38
CA THR A 192 -16.88 13.80 -30.43
C THR A 192 -15.84 12.68 -30.53
N PHE A 193 -16.03 11.62 -29.75
CA PHE A 193 -15.22 10.41 -29.82
C PHE A 193 -15.77 9.51 -30.93
N THR A 194 -15.04 9.46 -32.04
CA THR A 194 -15.42 8.75 -33.27
C THR A 194 -14.70 7.41 -33.41
N SER A 195 -15.15 6.56 -34.33
CA SER A 195 -14.65 5.18 -34.50
C SER A 195 -13.19 5.06 -34.95
N ASP A 196 -12.61 6.12 -35.50
CA ASP A 196 -11.20 6.23 -35.87
C ASP A 196 -10.30 6.54 -34.66
N MET A 197 -10.88 6.90 -33.52
CA MET A 197 -10.16 7.15 -32.28
C MET A 197 -10.06 5.90 -31.43
N LYS A 198 -8.97 5.81 -30.66
CA LYS A 198 -8.73 4.72 -29.70
C LYS A 198 -8.34 5.30 -28.36
N ILE A 199 -8.91 4.76 -27.29
CA ILE A 199 -8.42 4.99 -25.94
C ILE A 199 -7.16 4.14 -25.77
N VAL A 200 -6.07 4.80 -25.41
CA VAL A 200 -4.78 4.18 -25.11
C VAL A 200 -4.76 3.66 -23.68
N GLY A 201 -5.34 4.41 -22.75
CA GLY A 201 -5.38 4.04 -21.34
C GLY A 201 -6.05 5.07 -20.46
N VAL A 202 -6.30 4.67 -19.21
CA VAL A 202 -6.98 5.47 -18.19
C VAL A 202 -5.96 6.05 -17.22
N VAL A 203 -6.08 7.35 -16.92
CA VAL A 203 -5.23 8.04 -15.95
C VAL A 203 -5.66 7.65 -14.53
N ARG A 204 -4.70 7.18 -13.73
CA ARG A 204 -4.90 6.65 -12.39
C ARG A 204 -4.39 7.54 -11.27
N ALA A 205 -3.41 8.38 -11.58
CA ALA A 205 -2.85 9.33 -10.65
C ALA A 205 -2.20 10.49 -11.40
N VAL A 206 -2.00 11.60 -10.69
CA VAL A 206 -1.19 12.74 -11.10
C VAL A 206 -0.20 13.07 -10.01
N GLU A 207 1.04 13.30 -10.40
CA GLU A 207 2.11 13.81 -9.56
C GLU A 207 2.34 15.29 -9.87
N ARG A 208 2.28 16.11 -8.81
CA ARG A 208 2.69 17.51 -8.85
C ARG A 208 4.02 17.64 -8.15
N ARG A 209 5.05 18.04 -8.88
CA ARG A 209 6.39 18.30 -8.33
C ARG A 209 6.61 19.81 -8.29
N PHE A 210 6.96 20.31 -7.11
CA PHE A 210 7.36 21.70 -6.90
C PHE A 210 8.89 21.75 -6.73
N ARG A 211 9.50 22.88 -7.11
CA ARG A 211 10.91 23.15 -6.84
C ARG A 211 11.13 23.51 -5.38
#